data_AF-A0AAR5QIY4-F1
#
_entry.id   AF-A0AAR5QIY4-F1
#
_cell.length_a   1.000
_cell.length_b   1.000
_cell.length_c   1.000
_cell.angle_alpha   90.00
_cell.angle_beta   90.00
_cell.angle_gamma   90.00
#
_symmetry.space_group_name_H-M   'P 1'
#
loop_
_entity.id
_entity.type
_entity.pdbx_description
1 polymer ?
#
loop_
_entity_poly.entity_id
_entity_poly.type
_entity_poly.pdbx_seq_one_letter_code
_entity_poly.pdbx_strand_id
1 'polypeptide(L)'
;APICSSRGPKCHAHVPRLAPATCYRFRLRGDASAQWRPFRAATEPSSPQGAALHMTRAVKLANSALIRKLALHSPRLLNVPNKEHKTPIVQALEAGDLGVVQLLVTLGADVNQPQLFSGRTPLMVALYRGALPVAQFLIDKGRR
;
A
#
# COMPACT_ATOMS: atom_id res chain seq x y z
N ALA A 1 -25.12 -7.31 11.39
CA ALA A 1 -24.22 -7.08 12.55
C ALA A 1 -23.93 -8.42 13.20
N PRO A 2 -22.72 -8.68 13.72
CA PRO A 2 -22.42 -9.92 14.43
C PRO A 2 -23.28 -10.02 15.70
N ILE A 3 -23.96 -11.16 15.88
CA ILE A 3 -24.81 -11.44 17.04
C ILE A 3 -23.92 -12.12 18.09
N CYS A 4 -23.71 -11.49 19.24
CA CYS A 4 -22.96 -12.06 20.36
C CYS A 4 -23.92 -12.84 21.27
N SER A 5 -23.61 -14.10 21.57
CA SER A 5 -24.41 -14.97 22.46
C SER A 5 -23.98 -14.94 23.93
N SER A 6 -22.96 -14.17 24.32
CA SER A 6 -22.57 -14.07 25.74
C SER A 6 -22.00 -12.68 26.11
N ARG A 7 -22.38 -12.17 27.28
CA ARG A 7 -21.86 -10.94 27.90
C ARG A 7 -20.76 -11.32 28.90
N GLY A 8 -19.50 -11.10 28.52
CA GLY A 8 -18.32 -11.27 29.37
C GLY A 8 -17.05 -10.80 28.64
N PRO A 9 -15.87 -10.74 29.28
CA PRO A 9 -14.63 -10.23 28.66
C PRO A 9 -14.08 -11.10 27.51
N LYS A 10 -14.77 -12.21 27.20
CA LYS A 10 -14.48 -13.14 26.11
C LYS A 10 -15.81 -13.45 25.39
N CYS A 11 -16.21 -12.61 24.45
CA CYS A 11 -17.42 -12.84 23.66
C CYS A 11 -17.13 -13.72 22.44
N HIS A 12 -18.05 -14.62 22.12
CA HIS A 12 -18.07 -15.38 20.87
C HIS A 12 -19.04 -14.69 19.91
N ALA A 13 -18.57 -14.30 18.72
CA ALA A 13 -19.36 -13.59 17.73
C ALA A 13 -19.40 -14.38 16.41
N HIS A 14 -20.60 -14.65 15.92
CA HIS A 14 -20.81 -15.27 14.62
C HIS A 14 -20.89 -14.17 13.54
N VAL A 15 -20.01 -14.24 12.54
CA VAL A 15 -19.99 -13.29 11.41
C VAL A 15 -20.65 -13.96 10.20
N PRO A 16 -21.88 -13.57 9.82
CA PRO A 16 -22.52 -14.16 8.64
C PRO A 16 -21.79 -13.71 7.36
N ARG A 17 -21.66 -14.64 6.40
CA ARG A 17 -21.06 -14.48 5.04
C ARG A 17 -19.54 -14.67 4.88
N LEU A 18 -18.83 -15.19 5.88
CA LEU A 18 -17.47 -15.71 5.66
C LEU A 18 -17.53 -17.23 5.46
N ALA A 19 -17.10 -17.72 4.30
CA ALA A 19 -16.96 -19.15 4.05
C ALA A 19 -15.47 -19.57 4.21
N PRO A 20 -15.17 -20.64 4.95
CA PRO A 20 -16.09 -21.44 5.75
C PRO A 20 -16.54 -20.70 7.02
N ALA A 21 -17.76 -21.02 7.48
CA ALA A 21 -18.40 -20.53 8.70
C ALA A 21 -17.66 -21.01 9.96
N THR A 22 -16.43 -20.55 10.12
CA THR A 22 -15.57 -20.86 11.25
C THR A 22 -15.78 -19.80 12.33
N CYS A 23 -16.03 -20.26 13.55
CA CYS A 23 -16.18 -19.38 14.70
C CYS A 23 -14.81 -18.75 15.04
N TYR A 24 -14.58 -17.52 14.59
CA TYR A 24 -13.35 -16.79 14.90
C TYR A 24 -13.42 -16.19 16.31
N ARG A 25 -12.32 -16.34 17.07
CA ARG A 25 -12.16 -15.76 18.40
C ARG A 25 -11.27 -14.53 18.30
N PHE A 26 -11.82 -13.34 18.52
CA PHE A 26 -11.06 -12.09 18.56
C PHE A 26 -11.34 -11.31 19.83
N ARG A 27 -10.31 -10.64 20.36
CA ARG A 27 -10.43 -9.72 21.51
C ARG A 27 -10.94 -8.38 21.01
N LEU A 28 -12.16 -8.02 21.39
CA LEU A 28 -12.70 -6.68 21.20
C LEU A 28 -12.28 -5.81 22.40
N ARG A 29 -11.64 -4.67 22.14
CA ARG A 29 -11.38 -3.63 23.15
C ARG A 29 -12.55 -2.65 23.07
N GLY A 30 -13.38 -2.60 24.09
CA GLY A 30 -14.50 -1.66 24.17
C GLY A 30 -14.15 -0.50 25.09
N ASP A 31 -14.41 0.73 24.63
CA ASP A 31 -14.52 1.89 25.52
C ASP A 31 -15.90 1.86 26.19
N ALA A 32 -16.04 2.50 27.36
CA ALA A 32 -17.20 2.39 28.27
C ALA A 32 -18.58 2.75 27.66
N SER A 33 -18.65 3.19 26.40
CA SER A 33 -19.86 3.63 25.69
C SER A 33 -20.59 2.54 24.90
N ALA A 34 -20.22 1.26 25.01
CA ALA A 34 -20.88 0.13 24.33
C ALA A 34 -20.98 0.25 22.79
N GLN A 35 -20.28 1.22 22.18
CA GLN A 35 -20.18 1.38 20.74
C GLN A 35 -19.05 0.49 20.22
N TRP A 36 -19.41 -0.71 19.77
CA TRP A 36 -18.47 -1.67 19.22
C TRP A 36 -18.00 -1.23 17.83
N ARG A 37 -16.73 -0.85 17.71
CA ARG A 37 -16.05 -0.68 16.42
C ARG A 37 -15.16 -1.89 16.17
N PRO A 38 -15.13 -2.45 14.95
CA PRO A 38 -14.18 -3.51 14.63
C PRO A 38 -12.75 -3.01 14.93
N PHE A 39 -12.01 -3.77 15.75
CA PHE A 39 -10.59 -3.51 16.00
C PHE A 39 -9.84 -3.79 14.69
N ARG A 40 -9.58 -2.74 13.90
CA ARG A 40 -8.82 -2.83 12.66
C ARG A 40 -7.32 -3.04 12.97
N ALA A 41 -6.97 -4.24 13.39
CA ALA A 41 -5.58 -4.69 13.48
C ALA A 41 -5.06 -5.30 12.17
N ALA A 42 -5.94 -5.75 11.29
CA ALA A 42 -5.58 -5.98 9.91
C ALA A 42 -5.62 -4.63 9.21
N THR A 43 -4.47 -4.17 8.73
CA THR A 43 -4.41 -3.09 7.75
C THR A 43 -5.20 -3.54 6.53
N GLU A 44 -6.50 -3.29 6.49
CA GLU A 44 -7.27 -3.54 5.29
C GLU A 44 -6.68 -2.68 4.16
N PRO A 45 -6.69 -3.17 2.90
CA PRO A 45 -6.34 -2.35 1.74
C PRO A 45 -7.25 -1.12 1.58
N SER A 46 -8.36 -1.04 2.33
CA SER A 46 -9.26 0.10 2.42
C SER A 46 -8.72 1.25 3.29
N SER A 47 -7.77 0.98 4.21
CA SER A 47 -7.17 2.01 5.05
C SER A 47 -6.00 2.68 4.30
N PRO A 48 -5.96 4.01 4.16
CA PRO A 48 -4.90 4.69 3.39
C PRO A 48 -3.48 4.37 3.90
N GLN A 49 -3.32 4.23 5.22
CA GLN A 49 -2.03 3.86 5.83
C GLN A 49 -1.70 2.36 5.66
N GLY A 50 -2.72 1.49 5.68
CA GLY A 50 -2.56 0.06 5.47
C GLY A 50 -2.25 -0.30 4.02
N ALA A 51 -2.94 0.36 3.10
CA ALA A 51 -2.80 0.21 1.66
C ALA A 51 -1.43 0.67 1.14
N ALA A 52 -0.90 1.77 1.70
CA ALA A 52 0.46 2.22 1.40
C ALA A 52 1.51 1.17 1.80
N LEU A 53 1.35 0.52 2.97
CA LEU A 53 2.22 -0.58 3.40
C LEU A 53 2.15 -1.78 2.44
N HIS A 54 0.96 -2.10 1.94
CA HIS A 54 0.78 -3.19 0.96
C HIS A 54 1.48 -2.88 -0.37
N MET A 55 1.38 -1.64 -0.86
CA MET A 55 2.10 -1.19 -2.05
C MET A 55 3.63 -1.24 -1.85
N THR A 56 4.12 -0.71 -0.73
CA THR A 56 5.55 -0.79 -0.37
C THR A 56 6.05 -2.22 -0.38
N ARG A 57 5.31 -3.15 0.23
CA ARG A 57 5.69 -4.57 0.27
C ARG A 57 5.64 -5.22 -1.11
N ALA A 58 4.64 -4.88 -1.92
CA ALA A 58 4.53 -5.37 -3.30
C ALA A 58 5.72 -4.93 -4.15
N VAL A 59 6.15 -3.67 -4.01
CA VAL A 59 7.33 -3.12 -4.69
C VAL A 59 8.61 -3.79 -4.19
N LYS A 60 8.80 -3.99 -2.87
CA LYS A 60 9.99 -4.72 -2.35
C LYS A 60 10.10 -6.16 -2.88
N LEU A 61 8.96 -6.81 -3.11
CA LEU A 61 8.89 -8.19 -3.61
C LEU A 61 8.85 -8.28 -5.14
N ALA A 62 8.95 -7.14 -5.85
CA ALA A 62 8.78 -7.03 -7.30
C ALA A 62 7.51 -7.72 -7.83
N ASN A 63 6.43 -7.78 -7.03
CA ASN A 63 5.22 -8.49 -7.39
C ASN A 63 4.31 -7.62 -8.27
N SER A 64 4.54 -7.69 -9.57
CA SER A 64 3.81 -6.95 -10.61
C SER A 64 2.30 -7.19 -10.58
N ALA A 65 1.85 -8.42 -10.32
CA ALA A 65 0.43 -8.77 -10.26
C ALA A 65 -0.27 -8.10 -9.07
N LEU A 66 0.39 -8.05 -7.92
CA LEU A 66 -0.13 -7.40 -6.72
C LEU A 66 -0.21 -5.87 -6.92
N ILE A 67 0.83 -5.28 -7.51
CA ILE A 67 0.86 -3.83 -7.82
C ILE A 67 -0.32 -3.46 -8.73
N ARG A 68 -0.58 -4.23 -9.79
CA ARG A 68 -1.74 -4.01 -10.68
C ARG A 68 -3.07 -4.11 -9.94
N LYS A 69 -3.24 -5.13 -9.10
CA LYS A 69 -4.47 -5.29 -8.30
C LYS A 69 -4.68 -4.12 -7.35
N LEU A 70 -3.63 -3.65 -6.67
CA LEU A 70 -3.72 -2.51 -5.74
C LEU A 70 -4.03 -1.21 -6.48
N ALA A 71 -3.38 -0.97 -7.62
CA ALA A 71 -3.63 0.22 -8.42
C ALA A 71 -5.06 0.27 -8.98
N LEU A 72 -5.63 -0.88 -9.35
CA LEU A 72 -7.02 -0.98 -9.81
C LEU A 72 -8.02 -0.54 -8.73
N HIS A 73 -7.81 -0.95 -7.48
CA HIS A 73 -8.71 -0.62 -6.38
C HIS A 73 -8.45 0.78 -5.82
N SER A 74 -7.21 1.27 -5.90
CA SER A 74 -6.79 2.50 -5.24
C SER A 74 -5.61 3.15 -6.00
N PRO A 75 -5.89 3.95 -7.05
CA PRO A 75 -4.84 4.58 -7.85
C PRO A 75 -4.03 5.63 -7.07
N ARG A 76 -4.62 6.22 -6.02
CA ARG A 76 -3.95 7.19 -5.16
C ARG A 76 -2.68 6.64 -4.49
N LEU A 77 -2.57 5.32 -4.33
CA LEU A 77 -1.42 4.69 -3.65
C LEU A 77 -0.11 4.84 -4.41
N LEU A 78 -0.14 5.15 -5.71
CA LEU A 78 1.04 5.32 -6.53
C LEU A 78 1.89 6.54 -6.12
N ASN A 79 1.27 7.52 -5.47
CA ASN A 79 1.92 8.78 -5.08
C ASN A 79 2.07 8.92 -3.56
N VAL A 80 1.56 7.95 -2.78
CA VAL A 80 1.64 8.01 -1.31
C VAL A 80 3.03 7.57 -0.86
N PRO A 81 3.76 8.40 -0.10
CA PRO A 81 5.03 8.00 0.46
C PRO A 81 4.85 6.97 1.59
N ASN A 82 5.80 6.05 1.70
CA ASN A 82 5.86 5.09 2.79
C ASN A 82 6.38 5.73 4.09
N LYS A 83 6.56 4.93 5.14
CA LYS A 83 7.10 5.39 6.44
C LYS A 83 8.53 5.95 6.35
N GLU A 84 9.28 5.58 5.31
CA GLU A 84 10.62 6.13 5.02
C GLU A 84 10.55 7.37 4.13
N HIS A 85 9.36 7.95 3.95
CA HIS A 85 9.10 9.10 3.08
C HIS A 85 9.49 8.89 1.61
N LYS A 86 9.48 7.62 1.16
CA LYS A 86 9.76 7.24 -0.23
C LYS A 86 8.46 6.94 -0.96
N THR A 87 8.28 7.55 -2.13
CA THR A 87 7.23 7.15 -3.07
C THR A 87 7.55 5.76 -3.64
N PRO A 88 6.54 4.99 -4.09
CA PRO A 88 6.78 3.65 -4.61
C PRO A 88 7.69 3.63 -5.84
N ILE A 89 7.69 4.69 -6.68
CA ILE A 89 8.67 4.85 -7.76
C ILE A 89 10.10 4.93 -7.21
N VAL A 90 10.35 5.81 -6.24
CA VAL A 90 11.69 5.99 -5.66
C VAL A 90 12.18 4.69 -5.05
N GLN A 91 11.29 3.95 -4.40
CA GLN A 91 11.62 2.65 -3.85
C GLN A 91 12.00 1.61 -4.92
N ALA A 92 11.28 1.59 -6.05
CA ALA A 92 11.64 0.72 -7.17
C ALA A 92 12.97 1.12 -7.83
N LEU A 93 13.26 2.43 -7.92
CA LEU A 93 14.53 2.96 -8.39
C LEU A 93 15.70 2.58 -7.47
N GLU A 94 15.48 2.63 -6.15
CA GLU A 94 16.47 2.16 -5.17
C GLU A 94 16.71 0.66 -5.23
N ALA A 95 15.69 -0.13 -5.58
CA ALA A 95 15.86 -1.57 -5.83
C ALA A 95 16.57 -1.86 -7.15
N GLY A 96 16.48 -0.95 -8.13
CA GLY A 96 17.01 -1.15 -9.49
C GLY A 96 16.07 -1.94 -10.40
N ASP A 97 14.83 -2.16 -9.97
CA ASP A 97 13.86 -3.01 -10.67
C ASP A 97 13.18 -2.27 -11.83
N LEU A 98 13.82 -2.30 -13.00
CA LEU A 98 13.35 -1.65 -14.24
C LEU A 98 11.89 -1.98 -14.56
N GLY A 99 11.52 -3.26 -14.46
CA GLY A 99 10.17 -3.72 -14.79
C GLY A 99 9.10 -3.15 -13.86
N VAL A 100 9.42 -3.01 -12.58
CA VAL A 100 8.50 -2.40 -11.60
C VAL A 100 8.35 -0.91 -11.85
N VAL A 101 9.45 -0.21 -12.18
CA VAL A 101 9.40 1.23 -12.51
C VAL A 101 8.53 1.46 -13.73
N GLN A 102 8.74 0.71 -14.82
CA GLN A 102 7.90 0.81 -16.02
C GLN A 102 6.43 0.57 -15.69
N LEU A 103 6.15 -0.45 -14.88
CA LEU A 103 4.78 -0.78 -14.48
C LEU A 103 4.14 0.38 -13.69
N LEU A 104 4.82 0.94 -12.69
CA LEU A 104 4.31 2.08 -11.92
C LEU A 104 4.03 3.31 -12.80
N VAL A 105 4.92 3.62 -13.75
CA VAL A 105 4.73 4.74 -14.68
C VAL A 105 3.58 4.47 -15.64
N THR A 106 3.40 3.24 -16.14
CA THR A 106 2.24 2.88 -16.98
C THR A 106 0.92 2.99 -16.23
N LEU A 107 0.93 2.82 -14.91
CA LEU A 107 -0.25 2.99 -14.06
C LEU A 107 -0.54 4.46 -13.71
N GLY A 108 0.27 5.41 -14.18
CA GLY A 108 0.07 6.85 -13.95
C GLY A 108 0.67 7.38 -12.66
N ALA A 109 1.75 6.75 -12.16
CA ALA A 109 2.48 7.27 -11.03
C ALA A 109 3.25 8.56 -11.39
N ASP A 110 3.29 9.54 -10.48
CA ASP A 110 3.88 10.85 -10.74
C ASP A 110 5.42 10.77 -10.77
N VAL A 111 5.99 10.95 -11.95
CA VAL A 111 7.46 10.91 -12.17
C VAL A 111 8.21 12.16 -11.70
N ASN A 112 7.48 13.25 -11.45
CA ASN A 112 8.04 14.55 -11.08
C ASN A 112 7.95 14.84 -9.57
N GLN A 113 7.25 14.01 -8.78
CA GLN A 113 7.10 14.26 -7.35
C GLN A 113 8.44 14.08 -6.62
N PRO A 114 8.98 15.11 -5.96
CA PRO A 114 10.20 14.98 -5.19
C PRO A 114 9.98 14.12 -3.95
N GLN A 115 11.02 13.38 -3.55
CA GLN A 115 11.02 12.64 -2.31
C GLN A 115 10.94 13.63 -1.12
N LEU A 116 10.05 13.36 -0.17
CA LEU A 116 9.84 14.25 0.99
C LEU A 116 11.11 14.47 1.83
N PHE A 117 11.93 13.43 2.02
CA PHE A 117 13.08 13.51 2.93
C PHE A 117 14.32 14.17 2.30
N SER A 118 14.66 13.79 1.08
CA SER A 118 15.89 14.24 0.41
C SER A 118 15.68 15.40 -0.56
N GLY A 119 14.42 15.70 -0.90
CA GLY A 119 14.06 16.65 -1.96
C GLY A 119 14.41 16.17 -3.38
N ARG A 120 14.96 14.96 -3.53
CA ARG A 120 15.42 14.45 -4.83
C ARG A 120 14.24 14.04 -5.69
N THR A 121 14.27 14.42 -6.96
CA THR A 121 13.32 13.91 -7.94
C THR A 121 13.64 12.45 -8.29
N PRO A 122 12.64 11.66 -8.73
CA PRO A 122 12.87 10.28 -9.18
C PRO A 122 13.95 10.19 -10.26
N LEU A 123 14.03 11.18 -11.14
CA LEU A 123 15.09 11.28 -12.15
C LEU A 123 16.49 11.41 -11.53
N MET A 124 16.67 12.25 -10.50
CA MET A 124 17.95 12.35 -9.80
C MET A 124 18.34 11.02 -9.14
N VAL A 125 17.38 10.29 -8.58
CA VAL A 125 17.63 8.97 -7.97
C VAL A 125 18.04 7.95 -9.03
N ALA A 126 17.39 7.94 -10.20
CA ALA A 126 17.73 7.06 -11.31
C ALA A 126 19.15 7.31 -11.83
N LEU A 127 19.54 8.58 -11.97
CA LEU A 127 20.89 8.98 -12.39
C LEU A 127 21.94 8.60 -11.35
N TYR A 128 21.65 8.83 -10.06
CA TYR A 128 22.55 8.44 -8.97
C TYR A 128 22.81 6.92 -8.93
N ARG A 129 21.82 6.12 -9.32
CA ARG A 129 21.94 4.65 -9.42
C ARG A 129 22.63 4.17 -10.70
N GLY A 130 22.92 5.06 -11.65
CA GLY A 130 23.46 4.69 -12.96
C GLY A 130 22.46 3.98 -13.87
N ALA A 131 21.16 4.06 -13.56
CA ALA A 131 20.10 3.40 -14.31
C ALA A 131 19.70 4.22 -15.56
N LEU A 132 20.63 4.36 -16.50
CA LEU A 132 20.45 5.06 -17.78
C LEU A 132 19.15 4.72 -18.53
N PRO A 133 18.76 3.43 -18.71
CA PRO A 133 17.51 3.11 -19.41
C PRO A 133 16.26 3.64 -18.69
N VAL A 134 16.28 3.69 -17.35
CA VAL A 134 15.16 4.27 -16.58
C VAL A 134 15.15 5.78 -16.70
N ALA A 135 16.32 6.42 -16.62
CA ALA A 135 16.43 7.86 -16.75
C ALA A 135 15.90 8.32 -18.12
N GLN A 136 16.29 7.65 -19.20
CA GLN A 136 15.75 7.91 -20.55
C GLN A 136 14.23 7.74 -20.60
N PHE A 137 13.71 6.67 -20.01
CA PHE A 137 12.26 6.42 -19.96
C PHE A 137 11.50 7.48 -19.15
N LEU A 138 12.05 7.93 -18.02
CA LEU A 138 11.46 9.01 -17.21
C LEU A 138 11.48 10.35 -17.94
N ILE A 139 12.55 10.66 -18.69
CA ILE A 139 12.65 11.88 -19.51
C ILE A 139 11.58 11.88 -20.62
N ASP A 140 11.42 10.74 -21.31
CA ASP A 140 10.40 10.61 -22.36
C ASP A 140 8.98 10.82 -21.81
N LYS A 141 8.71 10.32 -20.61
CA LYS A 141 7.41 10.49 -19.94
C LYS A 141 7.20 11.85 -19.29
N GLY A 142 8.27 12.54 -18.88
CA GLY A 142 8.22 13.85 -18.24
C GLY A 142 8.06 15.03 -19.22
N ARG A 143 8.23 14.82 -20.54
CA ARG A 143 8.07 15.84 -21.59
C ARG A 143 6.62 16.11 -22.01
N ARG A 144 5.63 15.69 -21.22
CA ARG A 144 4.19 15.86 -21.49
C ARG A 144 3.58 17.03 -20.74
#